data_AF-A0A7C4FWE6-F1
#
_entry.id   AF-A0A7C4FWE6-F1
#
_cell.length_a   1.000
_cell.length_b   1.000
_cell.length_c   1.000
_cell.angle_alpha   90.00
_cell.angle_beta   90.00
_cell.angle_gamma   90.00
#
_symmetry.space_group_name_H-M   'P 1'
#
loop_
_entity.id
_entity.type
_entity.pdbx_description
1 polymer ?
#
loop_
_entity_poly.entity_id
_entity_poly.type
_entity_poly.pdbx_seq_one_letter_code
_entity_poly.pdbx_strand_id
1 'polypeptide(L)'
;MLSGSGNGSDGRIHDWARKAAVRLRQLFDRRRAPRRRIPMLVVHHWTGGPPEPKEVVNISERGAYIKGMDRWSRGTILDLTLQYGEPDGESRAEPNYLHVKASVARWDRGGVGVKFIHTRWRDRLALRAFLKAAEMSGAETGGRGAERQGQALIEFALILPLLLLLILNVVNFAAYIYAGITIANAARAGAQYMILGGAWVGEPVPAPHGQVINVVMQDASVLPNAGSLQVRVCTNNAGSVTCTGSGSFPSPPADPEAGLYVLASVDVNYTYQPLIPAFDFPGLGIHLTLPASNMHRRAVMRMVQ
;
A
#
# COMPACT_ATOMS: atom_id res chain seq x y z
N MET A 1 -0.33 30.56 -22.28
CA MET A 1 0.50 29.99 -21.18
C MET A 1 0.03 28.57 -20.95
N LEU A 2 0.85 27.61 -21.37
CA LEU A 2 0.64 26.17 -21.22
C LEU A 2 1.30 25.67 -19.93
N SER A 3 0.89 24.47 -19.53
CA SER A 3 1.55 23.51 -18.64
C SER A 3 0.84 23.35 -17.29
N GLY A 4 0.49 22.15 -16.84
CA GLY A 4 0.79 20.82 -17.36
C GLY A 4 0.22 19.79 -16.38
N SER A 5 -0.44 18.78 -16.95
CA SER A 5 -1.05 17.64 -16.27
C SER A 5 -0.03 16.51 -16.09
N GLY A 6 -0.10 15.82 -14.93
CA GLY A 6 0.20 14.39 -14.83
C GLY A 6 1.52 14.00 -14.15
N ASN A 7 1.43 13.14 -13.13
CA ASN A 7 2.16 11.85 -13.16
C ASN A 7 1.74 10.89 -12.03
N GLY A 8 0.91 9.92 -12.40
CA GLY A 8 0.59 8.71 -11.63
C GLY A 8 1.19 7.44 -12.27
N SER A 9 2.39 7.54 -12.84
CA SER A 9 3.01 6.45 -13.64
C SER A 9 4.26 5.82 -13.03
N ASP A 10 4.80 6.34 -11.93
CA ASP A 10 6.18 6.04 -11.53
C ASP A 10 6.41 4.61 -11.01
N GLY A 11 5.41 3.97 -10.39
CA GLY A 11 5.55 2.61 -9.84
C GLY A 11 5.52 1.46 -10.85
N ARG A 12 4.83 1.63 -11.99
CA ARG A 12 4.72 0.57 -13.02
C ARG A 12 5.94 0.50 -13.94
N ILE A 13 6.64 1.63 -14.09
CA ILE A 13 7.82 1.74 -14.96
C ILE A 13 8.99 0.94 -14.36
N HIS A 14 9.18 0.97 -13.03
CA HIS A 14 10.25 0.21 -12.36
C HIS A 14 10.08 -1.31 -12.43
N ASP A 15 8.84 -1.81 -12.44
CA ASP A 15 8.59 -3.25 -12.45
C ASP A 15 8.69 -3.85 -13.86
N TRP A 16 8.18 -3.11 -14.86
CA TRP A 16 8.46 -3.41 -16.26
C TRP A 16 9.96 -3.29 -16.57
N ALA A 17 10.66 -2.27 -16.07
CA ALA A 17 12.10 -2.11 -16.27
C ALA A 17 12.91 -3.23 -15.62
N ARG A 18 12.52 -3.72 -14.43
CA ARG A 18 13.18 -4.89 -13.80
C ARG A 18 12.95 -6.17 -14.59
N LYS A 19 11.72 -6.44 -15.03
CA LYS A 19 11.38 -7.61 -15.85
C LYS A 19 12.04 -7.53 -17.24
N ALA A 20 12.08 -6.35 -17.82
CA ALA A 20 12.78 -6.06 -19.07
C ALA A 20 14.29 -6.21 -18.90
N ALA A 21 14.90 -5.77 -17.79
CA ALA A 21 16.32 -5.95 -17.51
C ALA A 21 16.71 -7.42 -17.30
N VAL A 22 15.83 -8.23 -16.69
CA VAL A 22 16.04 -9.69 -16.59
C VAL A 22 15.92 -10.37 -17.96
N ARG A 23 14.89 -10.01 -18.76
CA ARG A 23 14.73 -10.51 -20.14
C ARG A 23 15.87 -10.07 -21.06
N LEU A 24 16.32 -8.82 -20.96
CA LEU A 24 17.47 -8.29 -21.69
C LEU A 24 18.75 -9.00 -21.24
N ARG A 25 18.96 -9.25 -19.94
CA ARG A 25 20.08 -10.07 -19.47
C ARG A 25 20.07 -11.49 -20.02
N GLN A 26 18.90 -12.09 -20.20
CA GLN A 26 18.74 -13.42 -20.83
C GLN A 26 19.00 -13.37 -22.33
N LEU A 27 18.55 -12.33 -23.04
CA LEU A 27 18.80 -12.13 -24.48
C LEU A 27 20.27 -11.81 -24.77
N PHE A 28 20.94 -11.07 -23.86
CA PHE A 28 22.38 -10.81 -23.90
C PHE A 28 23.21 -11.93 -23.23
N ASP A 29 22.59 -13.02 -22.79
CA ASP A 29 23.31 -14.12 -22.15
C ASP A 29 24.08 -14.93 -23.20
N ARG A 30 25.30 -14.47 -23.52
CA ARG A 30 26.27 -15.16 -24.40
C ARG A 30 26.76 -16.50 -23.82
N ARG A 31 26.21 -16.97 -22.70
CA ARG A 31 26.64 -18.20 -22.02
C ARG A 31 26.16 -19.41 -22.79
N ARG A 32 27.11 -20.27 -23.16
CA ARG A 32 26.87 -21.48 -23.94
C ARG A 32 26.20 -22.63 -23.15
N ALA A 33 25.91 -22.46 -21.86
CA ALA A 33 25.27 -23.48 -21.02
C ALA A 33 24.50 -22.83 -19.85
N PRO A 34 23.31 -23.37 -19.50
CA PRO A 34 22.56 -22.90 -18.33
C PRO A 34 23.34 -23.20 -17.06
N ARG A 35 23.38 -22.23 -16.14
CA ARG A 35 24.03 -22.40 -14.83
C ARG A 35 22.98 -22.61 -13.76
N ARG A 36 23.25 -23.54 -12.84
CA ARG A 36 22.38 -23.93 -11.75
C ARG A 36 22.99 -23.50 -10.42
N ARG A 37 22.14 -23.30 -9.42
CA ARG A 37 22.56 -23.09 -8.03
C ARG A 37 22.34 -24.40 -7.29
N ILE A 38 23.39 -24.91 -6.67
CA ILE A 38 23.33 -26.11 -5.85
C ILE A 38 23.63 -25.65 -4.42
N PRO A 39 22.67 -25.80 -3.48
CA PRO A 39 22.89 -25.42 -2.09
C PRO A 39 24.00 -26.30 -1.48
N MET A 40 24.78 -25.73 -0.56
CA MET A 40 25.89 -26.42 0.11
C MET A 40 27.01 -26.94 -0.80
N LEU A 41 27.14 -26.41 -2.02
CA LEU A 41 28.28 -26.69 -2.89
C LEU A 41 29.43 -25.70 -2.61
N VAL A 42 30.57 -26.24 -2.20
CA VAL A 42 31.80 -25.49 -1.94
C VAL A 42 32.94 -25.94 -2.84
N VAL A 43 33.92 -25.06 -3.00
CA VAL A 43 35.19 -25.32 -3.69
C VAL A 43 36.34 -25.12 -2.74
N HIS A 44 37.24 -26.09 -2.70
CA HIS A 44 38.56 -25.97 -2.11
C HIS A 44 39.61 -25.81 -3.22
N HIS A 45 40.66 -25.05 -2.93
CA HIS A 45 41.83 -24.92 -3.79
C HIS A 45 43.08 -24.81 -2.94
N TRP A 46 44.22 -25.24 -3.48
CA TRP A 46 45.49 -25.18 -2.77
C TRP A 46 46.11 -23.79 -2.91
N THR A 47 46.32 -23.10 -1.78
CA THR A 47 46.98 -21.79 -1.69
C THR A 47 48.29 -21.83 -0.90
N GLY A 48 48.77 -23.03 -0.52
CA GLY A 48 49.96 -23.21 0.31
C GLY A 48 49.69 -23.24 1.83
N GLY A 49 48.41 -23.21 2.23
CA GLY A 49 47.95 -23.33 3.62
C GLY A 49 46.75 -24.28 3.77
N PRO A 50 46.14 -24.38 4.97
CA PRO A 50 44.97 -25.20 5.19
C PRO A 50 43.82 -24.79 4.23
N PRO A 51 43.19 -25.73 3.52
CA PRO A 51 42.25 -25.42 2.44
C PRO A 51 40.91 -24.89 2.97
N GLU A 52 40.64 -23.59 2.76
CA GLU A 52 39.37 -22.98 3.12
C GLU A 52 38.25 -23.27 2.09
N PRO A 53 37.02 -23.59 2.53
CA PRO A 53 35.87 -23.71 1.64
C PRO A 53 35.45 -22.36 1.08
N LYS A 54 35.26 -22.27 -0.24
CA LYS A 54 34.73 -21.09 -0.94
C LYS A 54 33.36 -21.41 -1.56
N GLU A 55 32.41 -20.49 -1.42
CA GLU A 55 31.02 -20.65 -1.88
C GLU A 55 30.93 -20.64 -3.42
N VAL A 56 30.21 -21.61 -4.00
CA VAL A 56 29.89 -21.63 -5.44
C VAL A 56 28.53 -20.99 -5.69
N VAL A 57 28.52 -19.78 -6.25
CA VAL A 57 27.28 -19.01 -6.49
C VAL A 57 26.43 -19.64 -7.60
N ASN A 58 27.08 -20.16 -8.64
CA ASN A 58 26.44 -20.88 -9.72
C ASN A 58 27.47 -21.74 -10.48
N ILE A 59 27.01 -22.88 -10.99
CA ILE A 59 27.85 -23.85 -11.69
C ILE A 59 27.13 -24.41 -12.93
N SER A 60 27.93 -24.82 -13.91
CA SER A 60 27.51 -25.58 -15.09
C SER A 60 28.62 -26.56 -15.44
N GLU A 61 28.34 -27.49 -16.34
CA GLU A 61 29.35 -28.42 -16.86
C GLU A 61 30.57 -27.74 -17.50
N ARG A 62 30.44 -26.47 -17.89
CA ARG A 62 31.49 -25.69 -18.58
C ARG A 62 32.26 -24.77 -17.64
N GLY A 63 31.77 -24.51 -16.44
CA GLY A 63 32.42 -23.58 -15.52
C GLY A 63 31.52 -23.12 -14.38
N ALA A 64 32.13 -22.43 -13.42
CA ALA A 64 31.49 -21.98 -12.20
C ALA A 64 31.77 -20.50 -11.92
N TYR A 65 31.06 -19.93 -10.96
CA TYR A 65 31.38 -18.63 -10.36
C TYR A 65 31.55 -18.83 -8.85
N ILE A 66 32.74 -18.53 -8.36
CA ILE A 66 33.18 -18.81 -6.99
C ILE A 66 33.35 -17.48 -6.27
N LYS A 67 32.75 -17.35 -5.09
CA LYS A 67 32.79 -16.13 -4.29
C LYS A 67 33.97 -16.19 -3.31
N GLY A 68 34.61 -15.04 -3.07
CA GLY A 68 35.69 -14.94 -2.07
C GLY A 68 36.99 -15.68 -2.44
N MET A 69 37.15 -16.04 -3.71
CA MET A 69 38.39 -16.59 -4.23
C MET A 69 39.37 -15.47 -4.58
N ASP A 70 40.67 -15.73 -4.44
CA ASP A 70 41.72 -14.76 -4.73
C ASP A 70 41.71 -14.31 -6.19
N ARG A 71 42.15 -13.08 -6.44
CA ARG A 71 42.14 -12.44 -7.76
C ARG A 71 43.30 -12.94 -8.62
N TRP A 72 43.19 -14.18 -9.06
CA TRP A 72 44.12 -14.78 -10.01
C TRP A 72 44.03 -14.13 -11.40
N SER A 73 45.16 -14.05 -12.09
CA SER A 73 45.23 -13.57 -13.47
C SER A 73 44.36 -14.42 -14.40
N ARG A 74 43.83 -13.80 -15.47
CA ARG A 74 43.09 -14.56 -16.50
C ARG A 74 44.00 -15.61 -17.13
N GLY A 75 43.48 -16.81 -17.32
CA GLY A 75 44.22 -17.94 -17.89
C GLY A 75 44.95 -18.82 -16.87
N THR A 76 45.09 -18.39 -15.60
CA THR A 76 45.67 -19.24 -14.55
C THR A 76 44.90 -20.54 -14.42
N ILE A 77 45.61 -21.67 -14.43
CA ILE A 77 45.04 -23.00 -14.24
C ILE A 77 45.07 -23.32 -12.75
N LEU A 78 43.91 -23.66 -12.21
CA LEU A 78 43.70 -23.99 -10.81
C LEU A 78 43.22 -25.43 -10.73
N ASP A 79 43.71 -26.16 -9.72
CA ASP A 79 43.14 -27.43 -9.32
C ASP A 79 42.08 -27.16 -8.25
N LEU A 80 40.83 -27.54 -8.53
CA LEU A 80 39.69 -27.28 -7.67
C LEU A 80 39.12 -28.60 -7.18
N THR A 81 38.84 -28.69 -5.88
CA THR A 81 38.08 -29.79 -5.31
C THR A 81 36.67 -29.28 -5.03
N LEU A 82 35.70 -29.73 -5.82
CA LEU A 82 34.28 -29.49 -5.55
C LEU A 82 33.84 -30.43 -4.44
N GLN A 83 33.07 -29.95 -3.47
CA GLN A 83 32.47 -30.78 -2.43
C GLN A 83 31.04 -30.33 -2.15
N TYR A 84 30.12 -31.28 -1.95
CA TYR A 84 28.74 -30.99 -1.55
C TYR A 84 28.36 -31.72 -0.25
N GLY A 85 27.49 -31.08 0.54
CA GLY A 85 27.04 -31.60 1.83
C GLY A 85 28.04 -31.42 2.98
N GLU A 86 27.60 -31.77 4.19
CA GLU A 86 28.42 -31.74 5.42
C GLU A 86 29.55 -32.80 5.33
N PRO A 87 30.74 -32.56 5.90
CA PRO A 87 31.76 -33.60 6.07
C PRO A 87 31.32 -34.61 7.15
N ASP A 88 30.44 -35.54 6.80
CA ASP A 88 30.13 -36.68 7.66
C ASP A 88 31.27 -37.71 7.61
N GLY A 89 31.72 -38.13 8.79
CA GLY A 89 32.82 -39.07 9.00
C GLY A 89 32.51 -40.54 8.70
N GLU A 90 31.42 -40.82 7.97
CA GLU A 90 30.97 -42.18 7.66
C GLU A 90 30.88 -42.45 6.17
N SER A 91 31.33 -43.65 5.78
CA SER A 91 31.50 -44.12 4.40
C SER A 91 30.23 -43.98 3.55
N ARG A 92 30.12 -42.86 2.80
CA ARG A 92 29.21 -42.77 1.65
C ARG A 92 29.72 -43.67 0.51
N ALA A 93 28.78 -44.33 -0.18
CA ALA A 93 29.06 -45.19 -1.33
C ALA A 93 29.65 -44.45 -2.55
N GLU A 94 29.43 -43.13 -2.64
CA GLU A 94 30.06 -42.27 -3.65
C GLU A 94 30.77 -41.09 -2.97
N PRO A 95 31.97 -40.69 -3.44
CA PRO A 95 32.69 -39.56 -2.88
C PRO A 95 31.89 -38.27 -3.09
N ASN A 96 31.67 -37.53 -2.00
CA ASN A 96 31.01 -36.22 -2.04
C ASN A 96 31.92 -35.10 -2.58
N TYR A 97 33.10 -35.47 -3.09
CA TYR A 97 34.08 -34.55 -3.66
C TYR A 97 34.52 -34.96 -5.07
N LEU A 98 34.88 -33.98 -5.88
CA LEU A 98 35.40 -34.17 -7.24
C LEU A 98 36.51 -33.17 -7.55
N HIS A 99 37.66 -33.67 -8.00
CA HIS A 99 38.76 -32.85 -8.48
C HIS A 99 38.54 -32.44 -9.93
N VAL A 100 38.66 -31.14 -10.21
CA VAL A 100 38.46 -30.56 -11.55
C VAL A 100 39.46 -29.45 -11.78
N LYS A 101 40.19 -29.53 -12.90
CA LYS A 101 41.03 -28.43 -13.37
C LYS A 101 40.19 -27.32 -14.00
N ALA A 102 40.50 -26.08 -13.68
CA ALA A 102 39.79 -24.93 -14.22
C ALA A 102 40.74 -23.79 -14.58
N SER A 103 40.49 -23.12 -15.71
CA SER A 103 41.16 -21.86 -16.05
C SER A 103 40.33 -20.66 -15.58
N VAL A 104 40.99 -19.64 -15.04
CA VAL A 104 40.34 -18.37 -14.69
C VAL A 104 39.90 -17.64 -15.96
N ALA A 105 38.59 -17.44 -16.13
CA ALA A 105 38.02 -16.74 -17.29
C ALA A 105 37.84 -15.24 -17.03
N ARG A 106 37.43 -14.87 -15.82
CA ARG A 106 37.25 -13.48 -15.38
C ARG A 106 37.24 -13.39 -13.86
N TRP A 107 37.50 -12.22 -13.31
CA TRP A 107 37.24 -11.89 -11.91
C TRP A 107 36.53 -10.54 -11.84
N ASP A 108 35.81 -10.31 -10.75
CA ASP A 108 35.11 -9.07 -10.43
C ASP A 108 35.18 -8.83 -8.91
N ARG A 109 34.65 -7.70 -8.41
CA ARG A 109 34.57 -7.37 -6.98
C ARG A 109 33.90 -8.48 -6.15
N GLY A 110 33.00 -9.25 -6.75
CA GLY A 110 32.23 -10.29 -6.07
C GLY A 110 32.79 -11.72 -6.19
N GLY A 111 33.90 -11.97 -6.90
CA GLY A 111 34.46 -13.31 -7.05
C GLY A 111 35.06 -13.62 -8.42
N VAL A 112 35.31 -14.90 -8.68
CA VAL A 112 36.04 -15.41 -9.85
C VAL A 112 35.16 -16.34 -10.67
N GLY A 113 35.08 -16.05 -11.97
CA GLY A 113 34.48 -16.93 -12.96
C GLY A 113 35.53 -17.85 -13.55
N VAL A 114 35.32 -19.16 -13.40
CA VAL A 114 36.23 -20.19 -13.89
C VAL A 114 35.58 -21.00 -15.03
N LYS A 115 36.42 -21.52 -15.91
CA LYS A 115 36.04 -22.43 -17.00
C LYS A 115 36.69 -23.79 -16.75
N PHE A 116 35.89 -24.84 -16.72
CA PHE A 116 36.41 -26.20 -16.52
C PHE A 116 37.17 -26.68 -17.74
N ILE A 117 38.32 -27.31 -17.49
CA ILE A 117 39.18 -27.93 -18.49
C ILE A 117 38.94 -29.43 -18.38
N HIS A 118 38.32 -29.98 -19.42
CA HIS A 118 38.07 -31.41 -19.52
C HIS A 118 39.09 -32.02 -20.46
N THR A 119 40.07 -32.73 -19.92
CA THR A 119 41.09 -33.43 -20.72
C THR A 119 40.53 -34.70 -21.35
N ARG A 120 39.63 -35.40 -20.66
CA ARG A 120 39.00 -36.64 -21.13
C ARG A 120 37.48 -36.54 -21.08
N TRP A 121 36.82 -37.29 -21.96
CA TRP A 121 35.36 -37.36 -21.97
C TRP A 121 34.79 -37.96 -20.66
N ARG A 122 35.57 -38.81 -19.97
CA ARG A 122 35.26 -39.37 -18.65
C ARG A 122 35.17 -38.28 -17.57
N ASP A 123 36.07 -37.30 -17.58
CA ASP A 123 36.08 -36.18 -16.61
C ASP A 123 34.78 -35.38 -16.71
N ARG A 124 34.28 -35.17 -17.94
CA ARG A 124 33.01 -34.49 -18.19
C ARG A 124 31.81 -35.31 -17.70
N LEU A 125 31.84 -36.65 -17.83
CA LEU A 125 30.79 -37.51 -17.28
C LEU A 125 30.81 -37.53 -15.76
N ALA A 126 31.99 -37.59 -15.15
CA ALA A 126 32.16 -37.56 -13.69
C ALA A 126 31.60 -36.25 -13.11
N LEU A 127 31.91 -35.10 -13.73
CA LEU A 127 31.33 -33.82 -13.32
C LEU A 127 29.81 -33.81 -13.47
N ARG A 128 29.27 -34.38 -14.56
CA ARG A 128 27.81 -34.47 -14.75
C ARG A 128 27.13 -35.33 -13.69
N ALA A 129 27.71 -36.49 -13.38
CA ALA A 129 27.19 -37.39 -12.36
C ALA A 129 27.24 -36.73 -10.98
N PHE A 130 28.37 -36.13 -10.63
CA PHE A 130 28.58 -35.38 -9.39
C PHE A 130 27.57 -34.24 -9.22
N LEU A 131 27.35 -33.42 -10.26
CA LEU A 131 26.40 -32.32 -10.18
C LEU A 131 24.96 -32.81 -9.98
N LYS A 132 24.58 -33.94 -10.59
CA LYS A 132 23.27 -34.56 -10.35
C LYS A 132 23.15 -35.07 -8.91
N ALA A 133 24.18 -35.74 -8.39
CA ALA A 133 24.19 -36.23 -7.01
C ALA A 133 24.10 -35.08 -6.00
N ALA A 134 24.81 -33.98 -6.25
CA ALA A 134 24.77 -32.78 -5.43
C ALA A 134 23.40 -32.08 -5.48
N GLU A 135 22.73 -32.06 -6.64
CA GLU A 135 21.36 -31.54 -6.77
C GLU A 135 20.36 -32.37 -5.96
N MET A 136 20.46 -33.70 -6.02
CA MET A 136 19.58 -34.59 -5.25
C MET A 136 19.80 -34.43 -3.74
N SER A 137 21.06 -34.38 -3.30
CA SER A 137 21.39 -34.16 -1.88
C SER A 137 20.97 -32.77 -1.39
N GLY A 138 21.06 -31.75 -2.24
CA GLY A 138 20.67 -30.38 -1.90
C GLY A 138 19.15 -30.16 -1.82
N ALA A 139 18.35 -31.01 -2.45
CA ALA A 139 16.89 -30.96 -2.35
C ALA A 139 16.39 -31.40 -0.96
N GLU A 140 17.05 -32.39 -0.34
CA GLU A 140 16.69 -32.89 1.00
C GLU A 140 17.07 -31.90 2.12
N THR A 141 18.14 -31.12 1.93
CA THR A 141 18.60 -30.09 2.90
C THR A 141 18.08 -28.67 2.57
N GLY A 142 17.27 -28.52 1.52
CA GLY A 142 16.87 -27.26 0.89
C GLY A 142 15.96 -26.31 1.69
N GLY A 143 15.62 -26.63 2.95
CA GLY A 143 14.77 -25.80 3.81
C GLY A 143 15.37 -24.47 4.26
N ARG A 144 16.67 -24.21 4.02
CA ARG A 144 17.38 -23.02 4.53
C ARG A 144 17.68 -21.94 3.49
N GLY A 145 17.24 -22.09 2.24
CA GLY A 145 17.42 -21.10 1.17
C GLY A 145 16.33 -20.01 1.05
N ALA A 146 15.26 -20.11 1.85
CA ALA A 146 14.06 -19.28 1.72
C ALA A 146 14.16 -17.88 2.37
N GLU A 147 15.22 -17.59 3.12
CA GLU A 147 15.34 -16.34 3.90
C GLU A 147 15.25 -15.07 3.04
N ARG A 148 15.74 -15.10 1.79
CA ARG A 148 15.71 -13.92 0.90
C ARG A 148 14.38 -13.72 0.17
N GLN A 149 13.53 -14.74 0.09
CA GLN A 149 12.22 -14.63 -0.57
C GLN A 149 11.08 -14.33 0.42
N GLY A 150 11.24 -14.67 1.71
CA GLY A 150 10.28 -14.35 2.77
C GLY A 150 10.37 -12.92 3.33
N GLN A 151 11.54 -12.28 3.25
CA GLN A 151 11.77 -10.96 3.85
C GLN A 151 10.83 -9.88 3.29
N ALA A 152 10.60 -9.85 1.96
CA ALA A 152 9.72 -8.87 1.34
C ALA A 152 8.24 -9.04 1.74
N LEU A 153 7.80 -10.27 2.02
CA LEU A 153 6.44 -10.54 2.48
C LEU A 153 6.23 -10.05 3.91
N ILE A 154 7.24 -10.21 4.77
CA ILE A 154 7.22 -9.75 6.16
C ILE A 154 7.25 -8.21 6.20
N GLU A 155 8.09 -7.57 5.39
CA GLU A 155 8.13 -6.10 5.29
C GLU A 155 6.77 -5.53 4.87
N PHE A 156 6.09 -6.15 3.88
CA PHE A 156 4.74 -5.75 3.48
C PHE A 156 3.70 -6.02 4.57
N ALA A 157 3.77 -7.17 5.23
CA ALA A 157 2.85 -7.54 6.31
C ALA A 157 2.89 -6.59 7.51
N LEU A 158 4.04 -5.95 7.76
CA LEU A 158 4.18 -4.95 8.83
C LEU A 158 3.68 -3.55 8.42
N ILE A 159 3.79 -3.18 7.15
CA ILE A 159 3.32 -1.87 6.66
C ILE A 159 1.81 -1.88 6.40
N LEU A 160 1.26 -3.01 5.93
CA LEU A 160 -0.16 -3.17 5.62
C LEU A 160 -1.12 -2.72 6.75
N PRO A 161 -0.95 -3.13 8.02
CA PRO A 161 -1.86 -2.71 9.09
C PRO A 161 -1.81 -1.20 9.33
N LEU A 162 -0.64 -0.56 9.24
CA LEU A 162 -0.50 0.89 9.38
C LEU A 162 -1.17 1.63 8.21
N LEU A 163 -0.98 1.13 6.99
CA LEU A 163 -1.60 1.69 5.79
C LEU A 163 -3.13 1.56 5.83
N LEU A 164 -3.64 0.41 6.26
CA LEU A 164 -5.07 0.17 6.40
C LEU A 164 -5.68 1.10 7.47
N LEU A 165 -5.01 1.25 8.62
CA LEU A 165 -5.42 2.18 9.67
C LEU A 165 -5.53 3.62 9.15
N LEU A 166 -4.52 4.06 8.38
CA LEU A 166 -4.52 5.39 7.77
C LEU A 166 -5.68 5.57 6.81
N ILE A 167 -5.92 4.62 5.92
CA ILE A 167 -7.01 4.68 4.93
C ILE A 167 -8.38 4.71 5.63
N LEU A 168 -8.60 3.87 6.64
CA LEU A 168 -9.85 3.86 7.41
C LEU A 168 -10.12 5.21 8.08
N ASN A 169 -9.08 5.84 8.63
CA ASN A 169 -9.20 7.18 9.22
C ASN A 169 -9.49 8.27 8.19
N VAL A 170 -8.81 8.24 7.04
CA VAL A 170 -9.05 9.19 5.94
C VAL A 170 -10.49 9.09 5.44
N VAL A 171 -11.02 7.87 5.25
CA VAL A 171 -12.41 7.65 4.81
C VAL A 171 -13.41 8.18 5.83
N ASN A 172 -13.24 7.87 7.12
CA ASN A 172 -14.12 8.39 8.17
C ASN A 172 -14.03 9.91 8.30
N PHE A 173 -12.84 10.51 8.13
CA PHE A 173 -12.69 11.96 8.16
C PHE A 173 -13.34 12.64 6.95
N ALA A 174 -13.20 12.05 5.75
CA ALA A 174 -13.87 12.54 4.55
C ALA A 174 -15.40 12.47 4.69
N ALA A 175 -15.93 11.38 5.25
CA ALA A 175 -17.36 11.23 5.52
C ALA A 175 -17.87 12.26 6.55
N TYR A 176 -17.08 12.56 7.58
CA TYR A 176 -17.37 13.60 8.57
C TYR A 176 -17.50 14.98 7.90
N ILE A 177 -16.53 15.37 7.07
CA ILE A 177 -16.57 16.64 6.33
C ILE A 177 -17.75 16.68 5.36
N TYR A 178 -17.97 15.59 4.61
CA TYR A 178 -19.10 15.47 3.69
C TYR A 178 -20.43 15.72 4.40
N ALA A 179 -20.65 15.07 5.55
CA ALA A 179 -21.86 15.29 6.34
C ALA A 179 -22.05 16.75 6.72
N GLY A 180 -20.97 17.40 7.20
CA GLY A 180 -21.00 18.82 7.57
C GLY A 180 -21.30 19.78 6.41
N ILE A 181 -20.83 19.46 5.20
CA ILE A 181 -21.13 20.24 3.98
C ILE A 181 -22.59 20.04 3.57
N THR A 182 -23.07 18.79 3.56
CA THR A 182 -24.45 18.46 3.16
C THR A 182 -25.47 19.16 4.03
N ILE A 183 -25.33 19.10 5.36
CA ILE A 183 -26.27 19.80 6.26
C ILE A 183 -26.20 21.33 6.14
N ALA A 184 -25.02 21.89 5.85
CA ALA A 184 -24.86 23.33 5.62
C ALA A 184 -25.54 23.77 4.32
N ASN A 185 -25.42 22.97 3.27
CA ASN A 185 -26.08 23.23 1.98
C ASN A 185 -27.59 23.08 2.10
N ALA A 186 -28.09 22.03 2.77
CA ALA A 186 -29.51 21.84 3.02
C ALA A 186 -30.11 23.02 3.82
N ALA A 187 -29.42 23.50 4.87
CA ALA A 187 -29.85 24.67 5.63
C ALA A 187 -29.95 25.93 4.74
N ARG A 188 -28.98 26.15 3.86
CA ARG A 188 -28.99 27.28 2.91
C ARG A 188 -30.10 27.15 1.88
N ALA A 189 -30.31 25.97 1.31
CA ALA A 189 -31.38 25.71 0.35
C ALA A 189 -32.76 25.94 0.98
N GLY A 190 -32.97 25.48 2.22
CA GLY A 190 -34.18 25.77 2.99
C GLY A 190 -34.37 27.26 3.22
N ALA A 191 -33.33 27.99 3.62
CA ALA A 191 -33.39 29.44 3.82
C ALA A 191 -33.67 30.20 2.50
N GLN A 192 -33.09 29.76 1.38
CA GLN A 192 -33.39 30.30 0.05
C GLN A 192 -34.84 30.07 -0.34
N TYR A 193 -35.38 28.88 -0.07
CA TYR A 193 -36.78 28.57 -0.32
C TYR A 193 -37.72 29.43 0.54
N MET A 194 -37.34 29.74 1.80
CA MET A 194 -38.11 30.64 2.66
C MET A 194 -38.21 32.06 2.10
N ILE A 195 -37.11 32.61 1.57
CA ILE A 195 -37.09 33.99 1.04
C ILE A 195 -37.70 34.09 -0.37
N LEU A 196 -37.72 32.99 -1.13
CA LEU A 196 -38.24 32.93 -2.51
C LEU A 196 -39.70 32.49 -2.58
N GLY A 197 -40.21 31.79 -1.58
CA GLY A 197 -41.51 31.12 -1.63
C GLY A 197 -42.67 32.08 -1.90
N GLY A 198 -43.46 31.75 -2.93
CA GLY A 198 -44.77 32.34 -3.22
C GLY A 198 -44.80 33.80 -3.73
N ALA A 199 -43.65 34.45 -3.90
CA ALA A 199 -43.63 35.87 -4.23
C ALA A 199 -43.95 36.13 -5.71
N TRP A 200 -45.16 36.65 -5.97
CA TRP A 200 -45.49 37.38 -7.19
C TRP A 200 -45.43 38.89 -6.89
N VAL A 201 -45.19 39.72 -7.90
CA VAL A 201 -45.14 41.18 -7.72
C VAL A 201 -46.47 41.67 -7.15
N GLY A 202 -46.48 42.08 -5.88
CA GLY A 202 -47.63 42.69 -5.20
C GLY A 202 -48.23 41.90 -4.02
N GLU A 203 -47.89 40.61 -3.83
CA GLU A 203 -48.40 39.81 -2.70
C GLU A 203 -47.40 38.69 -2.32
N PRO A 204 -46.34 38.99 -1.55
CA PRO A 204 -45.40 37.98 -1.08
C PRO A 204 -46.09 37.08 -0.04
N VAL A 205 -46.42 35.84 -0.43
CA VAL A 205 -46.95 34.84 0.51
C VAL A 205 -45.78 34.04 1.08
N PRO A 206 -45.50 34.10 2.39
CA PRO A 206 -44.40 33.35 3.00
C PRO A 206 -44.53 31.84 2.76
N ALA A 207 -43.41 31.17 2.48
CA ALA A 207 -43.40 29.71 2.40
C ALA A 207 -43.86 29.08 3.72
N PRO A 208 -44.80 28.11 3.70
CA PRO A 208 -45.17 27.39 4.91
C PRO A 208 -43.96 26.67 5.50
N HIS A 209 -43.70 26.83 6.80
CA HIS A 209 -42.53 26.23 7.45
C HIS A 209 -42.45 24.70 7.27
N GLY A 210 -43.59 24.00 7.17
CA GLY A 210 -43.63 22.57 6.90
C GLY A 210 -43.03 22.19 5.54
N GLN A 211 -43.22 23.01 4.50
CA GLN A 211 -42.62 22.77 3.18
C GLN A 211 -41.11 23.02 3.19
N VAL A 212 -40.66 24.04 3.91
CA VAL A 212 -39.23 24.31 4.11
C VAL A 212 -38.54 23.11 4.78
N ILE A 213 -39.17 22.54 5.81
CA ILE A 213 -38.67 21.34 6.48
C ILE A 213 -38.58 20.18 5.49
N ASN A 214 -39.59 19.95 4.64
CA ASN A 214 -39.56 18.88 3.65
C ASN A 214 -38.39 19.02 2.67
N VAL A 215 -38.11 20.24 2.17
CA VAL A 215 -36.97 20.50 1.27
C VAL A 215 -35.66 20.16 1.96
N VAL A 216 -35.45 20.63 3.20
CA VAL A 216 -34.23 20.35 3.97
C VAL A 216 -34.07 18.85 4.25
N MET A 217 -35.15 18.16 4.63
CA MET A 217 -35.14 16.71 4.91
C MET A 217 -34.84 15.91 3.63
N GLN A 218 -35.35 16.35 2.48
CA GLN A 218 -35.10 15.70 1.20
C GLN A 218 -33.64 15.88 0.75
N ASP A 219 -33.09 17.09 0.85
CA ASP A 219 -31.69 17.38 0.52
C ASP A 219 -30.70 16.61 1.41
N ALA A 220 -31.04 16.44 2.69
CA ALA A 220 -30.18 15.75 3.65
C ALA A 220 -30.41 14.23 3.73
N SER A 221 -31.38 13.69 2.97
CA SER A 221 -31.73 12.25 2.97
C SER A 221 -30.59 11.33 2.50
N VAL A 222 -29.59 11.88 1.81
CA VAL A 222 -28.39 11.16 1.35
C VAL A 222 -27.46 10.73 2.48
N LEU A 223 -27.70 11.19 3.72
CA LEU A 223 -26.87 10.88 4.88
C LEU A 223 -27.23 9.50 5.48
N PRO A 224 -26.25 8.66 5.85
CA PRO A 224 -26.49 7.28 6.31
C PRO A 224 -27.24 7.16 7.66
N ASN A 225 -27.32 8.23 8.45
CA ASN A 225 -28.09 8.29 9.70
C ASN A 225 -29.20 9.37 9.63
N ALA A 226 -29.92 9.46 8.50
CA ALA A 226 -30.92 10.49 8.25
C ALA A 226 -32.04 10.54 9.32
N GLY A 227 -32.32 9.43 10.02
CA GLY A 227 -33.28 9.40 11.13
C GLY A 227 -32.89 10.24 12.36
N SER A 228 -31.60 10.58 12.51
CA SER A 228 -31.13 11.49 13.56
C SER A 228 -31.31 12.98 13.25
N LEU A 229 -31.75 13.30 12.03
CA LEU A 229 -31.77 14.66 11.54
C LEU A 229 -32.90 15.46 12.19
N GLN A 230 -32.54 16.63 12.72
CA GLN A 230 -33.47 17.56 13.35
C GLN A 230 -33.43 18.88 12.58
N VAL A 231 -34.59 19.34 12.13
CA VAL A 231 -34.74 20.61 11.41
C VAL A 231 -35.68 21.49 12.18
N ARG A 232 -35.24 22.71 12.48
CA ARG A 232 -36.08 23.77 13.04
C ARG A 232 -36.03 24.99 12.13
N VAL A 233 -37.21 25.47 11.78
CA VAL A 233 -37.39 26.68 11.00
C VAL A 233 -38.05 27.72 11.89
N CYS A 234 -37.49 28.94 11.92
CA CYS A 234 -38.00 30.03 12.73
C CYS A 234 -38.05 31.33 11.93
N THR A 235 -39.02 32.17 12.24
CA THR A 235 -39.08 33.57 11.84
C THR A 235 -39.16 34.44 13.08
N ASN A 236 -38.52 35.61 13.05
CA ASN A 236 -38.62 36.62 14.10
C ASN A 236 -39.07 37.95 13.49
N ASN A 237 -40.31 38.33 13.79
CA ASN A 237 -40.88 39.62 13.43
C ASN A 237 -40.92 40.53 14.67
N ALA A 238 -39.95 41.44 14.77
CA ALA A 238 -39.91 42.45 15.84
C ALA A 238 -40.00 41.89 17.28
N GLY A 239 -39.48 40.68 17.53
CA GLY A 239 -39.55 39.98 18.81
C GLY A 239 -40.63 38.89 18.89
N SER A 240 -41.56 38.85 17.94
CA SER A 240 -42.51 37.74 17.79
C SER A 240 -41.85 36.59 17.03
N VAL A 241 -41.44 35.55 17.77
CA VAL A 241 -40.76 34.37 17.21
C VAL A 241 -41.76 33.26 16.94
N THR A 242 -41.85 32.83 15.68
CA THR A 242 -42.63 31.65 15.27
C THR A 242 -41.67 30.56 14.80
N CYS A 243 -41.69 29.40 15.45
CA CYS A 243 -40.83 28.26 15.09
C CYS A 243 -41.64 27.01 14.81
N THR A 244 -41.15 26.16 13.91
CA THR A 244 -41.73 24.86 13.56
C THR A 244 -40.61 23.84 13.36
N GLY A 245 -40.85 22.58 13.72
CA GLY A 245 -39.89 21.49 13.53
C GLY A 245 -39.34 20.90 14.83
N SER A 246 -38.24 20.16 14.72
CA SER A 246 -37.64 19.34 15.79
C SER A 246 -36.30 19.90 16.28
N GLY A 247 -35.83 19.39 17.43
CA GLY A 247 -34.62 19.90 18.11
C GLY A 247 -34.87 21.21 18.86
N SER A 248 -33.94 21.64 19.71
CA SER A 248 -34.05 22.89 20.50
C SER A 248 -32.83 23.78 20.25
N PHE A 249 -33.04 24.86 19.51
CA PHE A 249 -31.99 25.80 19.10
C PHE A 249 -32.35 27.23 19.50
N PRO A 250 -31.35 28.11 19.72
CA PRO A 250 -31.59 29.53 20.01
C PRO A 250 -32.38 30.21 18.89
N SER A 251 -33.46 30.90 19.25
CA SER A 251 -34.25 31.67 18.30
C SER A 251 -33.40 32.76 17.61
N PRO A 252 -33.72 33.14 16.37
CA PRO A 252 -33.05 34.25 15.71
C PRO A 252 -33.32 35.55 16.47
N PRO A 253 -32.36 36.49 16.54
CA PRO A 253 -32.63 37.83 17.05
C PRO A 253 -33.64 38.55 16.14
N ALA A 254 -34.25 39.61 16.65
CA ALA A 254 -35.09 40.48 15.82
C ALA A 254 -34.22 41.24 14.81
N ASP A 255 -34.75 41.49 13.61
CA ASP A 255 -34.06 42.33 12.63
C ASP A 255 -34.03 43.80 13.11
N PRO A 256 -32.91 44.53 12.94
CA PRO A 256 -32.84 45.95 13.28
C PRO A 256 -33.80 46.84 12.47
N GLU A 257 -34.25 46.41 11.28
CA GLU A 257 -35.18 47.13 10.40
C GLU A 257 -36.59 46.50 10.47
N ALA A 258 -37.07 46.30 11.69
CA ALA A 258 -38.39 45.74 11.96
C ALA A 258 -39.51 46.57 11.29
N GLY A 259 -40.32 45.92 10.45
CA GLY A 259 -41.43 46.53 9.70
C GLY A 259 -41.28 46.47 8.17
N LEU A 260 -40.05 46.32 7.67
CA LEU A 260 -39.78 46.00 6.25
C LEU A 260 -39.24 44.58 6.08
N TYR A 261 -38.47 44.11 7.06
CA TYR A 261 -37.84 42.81 7.03
C TYR A 261 -38.16 41.97 8.26
N VAL A 262 -38.27 40.68 8.04
CA VAL A 262 -38.37 39.63 9.06
C VAL A 262 -37.13 38.76 8.95
N LEU A 263 -36.57 38.32 10.08
CA LEU A 263 -35.41 37.44 10.07
C LEU A 263 -35.85 35.98 10.08
N ALA A 264 -35.48 35.23 9.05
CA ALA A 264 -35.74 33.80 8.92
C ALA A 264 -34.48 33.00 9.27
N SER A 265 -34.62 31.92 10.02
CA SER A 265 -33.53 30.98 10.27
C SER A 265 -33.93 29.52 10.05
N VAL A 266 -33.02 28.77 9.44
CA VAL A 266 -33.10 27.33 9.26
C VAL A 266 -31.93 26.69 10.01
N ASP A 267 -32.27 25.91 11.02
CA ASP A 267 -31.34 25.17 11.87
C ASP A 267 -31.43 23.68 11.52
N VAL A 268 -30.28 23.08 11.22
CA VAL A 268 -30.15 21.66 10.89
C VAL A 268 -29.13 21.04 11.84
N ASN A 269 -29.56 20.03 12.59
CA ASN A 269 -28.71 19.25 13.47
C ASN A 269 -28.71 17.79 13.01
N TYR A 270 -27.53 17.17 13.02
CA TYR A 270 -27.31 15.81 12.56
C TYR A 270 -26.31 15.09 13.46
N THR A 271 -26.61 13.86 13.84
CA THR A 271 -25.68 13.02 14.60
C THR A 271 -24.85 12.19 13.63
N TYR A 272 -23.60 12.60 13.44
CA TYR A 272 -22.64 11.83 12.65
C TYR A 272 -22.30 10.52 13.33
N GLN A 273 -22.30 9.44 12.57
CA GLN A 273 -21.80 8.13 12.97
C GLN A 273 -20.65 7.74 12.01
N PRO A 274 -19.54 7.18 12.53
CA PRO A 274 -18.44 6.74 11.68
C PRO A 274 -18.93 5.67 10.69
N LEU A 275 -18.51 5.79 9.44
CA LEU A 275 -18.88 4.85 8.38
C LEU A 275 -18.35 3.44 8.66
N ILE A 276 -17.18 3.37 9.29
CA ILE A 276 -16.54 2.12 9.70
C ILE A 276 -16.29 2.20 11.22
N PRO A 277 -17.14 1.59 12.06
CA PRO A 277 -16.99 1.58 13.52
C PRO A 277 -15.95 0.53 13.94
N ALA A 278 -14.67 0.75 13.59
CA ALA A 278 -13.58 -0.16 13.94
C ALA A 278 -12.91 0.27 15.26
N PHE A 279 -12.69 -0.67 16.18
CA PHE A 279 -11.96 -0.50 17.45
C PHE A 279 -12.39 0.74 18.27
N ASP A 280 -13.61 0.69 18.80
CA ASP A 280 -14.12 1.68 19.74
C ASP A 280 -14.16 1.09 21.15
N PHE A 281 -13.47 1.73 22.10
CA PHE A 281 -13.52 1.40 23.53
C PHE A 281 -14.03 2.61 24.34
N PRO A 282 -15.36 2.85 24.35
CA PRO A 282 -15.94 4.06 24.95
C PRO A 282 -15.64 4.22 26.44
N GLY A 283 -15.54 3.11 27.17
CA GLY A 283 -15.23 3.11 28.61
C GLY A 283 -13.80 3.52 28.96
N LEU A 284 -12.89 3.53 27.98
CA LEU A 284 -11.49 3.95 28.14
C LEU A 284 -11.19 5.27 27.40
N GLY A 285 -12.16 5.84 26.67
CA GLY A 285 -11.96 7.04 25.84
C GLY A 285 -10.99 6.83 24.66
N ILE A 286 -10.74 5.58 24.27
CA ILE A 286 -9.84 5.23 23.16
C ILE A 286 -10.69 4.93 21.93
N HIS A 287 -10.58 5.78 20.91
CA HIS A 287 -11.27 5.64 19.65
C HIS A 287 -10.24 5.59 18.51
N LEU A 288 -10.29 4.54 17.69
CA LEU A 288 -9.44 4.45 16.50
C LEU A 288 -9.87 5.43 15.40
N THR A 289 -11.15 5.79 15.40
CA THR A 289 -11.79 6.67 14.41
C THR A 289 -12.62 7.72 15.14
N LEU A 290 -13.01 8.81 14.45
CA LEU A 290 -13.81 9.86 15.08
C LEU A 290 -15.10 9.29 15.73
N PRO A 291 -15.36 9.60 17.01
CA PRO A 291 -16.56 9.13 17.68
C PRO A 291 -17.81 9.81 17.13
N ALA A 292 -18.97 9.23 17.45
CA ALA A 292 -20.25 9.83 17.10
C ALA A 292 -20.35 11.24 17.70
N SER A 293 -20.73 12.22 16.89
CA SER A 293 -20.75 13.62 17.27
C SER A 293 -21.88 14.36 16.61
N ASN A 294 -22.45 15.34 17.32
CA ASN A 294 -23.52 16.18 16.82
C ASN A 294 -22.94 17.35 16.03
N MET A 295 -23.48 17.58 14.84
CA MET A 295 -23.15 18.70 13.97
C MET A 295 -24.37 19.58 13.80
N HIS A 296 -24.25 20.84 14.17
CA HIS A 296 -25.28 21.85 13.96
C HIS A 296 -24.82 22.88 12.93
N ARG A 297 -25.71 23.21 11.99
CA ARG A 297 -25.54 24.30 11.02
C ARG A 297 -26.79 25.15 10.98
N ARG A 298 -26.57 26.46 10.87
CA ARG A 298 -27.63 27.45 10.81
C ARG A 298 -27.44 28.35 9.60
N ALA A 299 -28.51 28.56 8.84
CA ALA A 299 -28.61 29.60 7.84
C ALA A 299 -29.60 30.66 8.33
N VAL A 300 -29.25 31.94 8.19
CA VAL A 300 -30.10 33.07 8.56
C VAL A 300 -30.18 34.02 7.37
N MET A 301 -31.38 34.42 6.99
CA MET A 301 -31.64 35.33 5.88
C MET A 301 -32.72 36.33 6.24
N ARG A 302 -32.65 37.51 5.63
CA ARG A 302 -33.73 38.52 5.70
C ARG A 302 -34.78 38.19 4.64
N MET A 303 -36.04 38.17 5.04
CA MET A 303 -37.20 38.09 4.15
C MET A 303 -37.96 39.43 4.19
N VAL A 304 -38.53 39.83 3.06
CA VAL A 304 -39.41 41.01 2.97
C VAL A 304 -40.77 40.62 3.54
N GLN A 305 -41.40 41.54 4.27
CA GLN A 305 -42.74 41.37 4.82
C GLN A 305 -43.84 41.61 3.77
#